data_AF-A0A6G3WQ26-F1
#
_entry.id   AF-A0A6G3WQ26-F1
#
_cell.length_a   1.000
_cell.length_b   1.000
_cell.length_c   1.000
_cell.angle_alpha   90.00
_cell.angle_beta   90.00
_cell.angle_gamma   90.00
#
_symmetry.space_group_name_H-M   'P 1'
#
loop_
_entity.id
_entity.type
_entity.pdbx_description
1 polymer ?
#
loop_
_entity_poly.entity_id
_entity_poly.type
_entity_poly.pdbx_seq_one_letter_code
_entity_poly.pdbx_strand_id
1 'polypeptide(L)'
;MKIAFVGKGGSGKTTLSSLFIRHLAANEAHVIAVDADINQHLGTALGLDEAEAAALPAMGAHLPLIKDYLRGANPRIASAETMIKTTPPGEGSRLLRVREDNPIFAACSRTVRLDDGDVRLMATGPFTESDLGVACYHSKVGAVELCLNHLVDGPDEYVVVDMTAGSDSF
;
A
#
# COMPACT_ATOMS: atom_id res chain seq x y z
N MET A 1 -10.35 3.71 9.04
CA MET A 1 -11.17 3.26 7.91
C MET A 1 -10.29 2.85 6.73
N LYS A 2 -10.63 1.78 6.00
CA LYS A 2 -9.94 1.38 4.75
C LYS A 2 -10.83 1.68 3.54
N ILE A 3 -10.29 2.37 2.53
CA ILE A 3 -11.05 2.86 1.37
C ILE A 3 -10.29 2.50 0.08
N ALA A 4 -11.02 1.93 -0.87
CA ALA A 4 -10.52 1.56 -2.19
C ALA A 4 -11.09 2.48 -3.26
N PHE A 5 -10.24 3.05 -4.09
CA PHE A 5 -10.65 3.68 -5.35
C PHE A 5 -10.31 2.73 -6.48
N VAL A 6 -11.32 2.29 -7.23
CA VAL A 6 -11.18 1.27 -8.27
C VAL A 6 -11.86 1.75 -9.56
N GLY A 7 -11.19 1.58 -10.69
CA GLY A 7 -11.62 2.15 -11.96
C GLY A 7 -10.69 1.77 -13.11
N LYS A 8 -11.16 1.96 -14.34
CA LYS A 8 -10.36 1.75 -15.56
C LYS A 8 -9.48 2.97 -15.87
N GLY A 9 -8.49 2.80 -16.74
CA GLY A 9 -7.70 3.91 -17.27
C GLY A 9 -8.59 5.01 -17.85
N GLY A 10 -8.28 6.27 -17.56
CA GLY A 10 -9.03 7.44 -18.03
C GLY A 10 -10.32 7.77 -17.25
N SER A 11 -10.70 6.99 -16.23
CA SER A 11 -11.91 7.25 -15.43
C SER A 11 -11.79 8.40 -14.40
N GLY A 12 -10.60 9.00 -14.25
CA GLY A 12 -10.33 10.02 -13.23
C GLY A 12 -10.11 9.47 -11.81
N LYS A 13 -9.99 8.15 -11.65
CA LYS A 13 -9.79 7.48 -10.36
C LYS A 13 -8.65 8.09 -9.52
N THR A 14 -7.44 8.18 -10.08
CA THR A 14 -6.27 8.68 -9.34
C THR A 14 -6.39 10.17 -9.00
N THR A 15 -7.10 10.93 -9.83
CA THR A 15 -7.46 12.31 -9.51
C THR A 15 -8.41 12.37 -8.32
N LEU A 16 -9.45 11.53 -8.31
CA LEU A 16 -10.40 11.50 -7.20
C LEU A 16 -9.76 11.00 -5.90
N SER A 17 -8.94 9.95 -5.97
CA SER A 17 -8.25 9.41 -4.79
C SER A 17 -7.26 10.43 -4.22
N SER A 18 -6.50 11.15 -5.05
CA SER A 18 -5.58 12.20 -4.56
C SER A 18 -6.31 13.39 -3.94
N LEU A 19 -7.43 13.85 -4.51
CA LEU A 19 -8.26 14.89 -3.91
C LEU A 19 -8.87 14.44 -2.58
N PHE A 20 -9.31 13.19 -2.49
CA PHE A 20 -9.83 12.62 -1.24
C PHE A 20 -8.76 12.52 -0.16
N ILE A 21 -7.54 12.08 -0.51
CA ILE A 21 -6.39 12.03 0.40
C ILE A 21 -6.03 13.43 0.91
N ARG A 22 -5.97 14.43 0.02
CA ARG A 22 -5.73 15.84 0.40
C ARG A 22 -6.79 16.36 1.36
N HIS A 23 -8.06 16.05 1.09
CA HIS A 23 -9.16 16.43 1.97
C HIS A 23 -9.02 15.79 3.35
N LEU A 24 -8.68 14.50 3.45
CA LEU A 24 -8.44 13.84 4.73
C LEU A 24 -7.27 14.48 5.50
N ALA A 25 -6.14 14.70 4.84
CA ALA A 25 -4.98 15.33 5.45
C ALA A 25 -5.29 16.75 5.98
N ALA A 26 -6.03 17.55 5.21
CA ALA A 26 -6.46 18.90 5.62
C ALA A 26 -7.42 18.91 6.83
N ASN A 27 -8.06 17.77 7.13
CA ASN A 27 -8.89 17.58 8.34
C ASN A 27 -8.12 16.88 9.47
N GLU A 28 -6.79 16.98 9.47
CA GLU A 28 -5.88 16.44 10.49
C GLU A 28 -5.95 14.90 10.65
N ALA A 29 -6.48 14.18 9.65
CA ALA A 29 -6.55 12.73 9.69
C ALA A 29 -5.20 12.09 9.35
N HIS A 30 -4.93 10.91 9.94
CA HIS A 30 -3.73 10.15 9.63
C HIS A 30 -3.95 9.24 8.42
N VAL A 31 -3.22 9.49 7.32
CA VAL A 31 -3.46 8.80 6.05
C VAL A 31 -2.25 7.99 5.60
N ILE A 32 -2.48 6.70 5.34
CA ILE A 32 -1.62 5.88 4.49
C ILE A 32 -2.24 5.85 3.09
N ALA A 33 -1.54 6.44 2.12
CA ALA A 33 -1.89 6.37 0.71
C ALA A 33 -1.10 5.21 0.06
N VAL A 34 -1.79 4.35 -0.69
CA VAL A 34 -1.18 3.20 -1.37
C VAL A 34 -1.50 3.28 -2.87
N ASP A 35 -0.46 3.40 -3.68
CA ASP A 35 -0.56 3.29 -5.13
C ASP A 35 -0.42 1.82 -5.55
N ALA A 36 -1.55 1.23 -5.88
CA ALA A 36 -1.67 -0.13 -6.42
C ALA A 36 -2.25 -0.09 -7.84
N ASP A 37 -2.14 1.04 -8.55
CA ASP A 37 -2.48 1.14 -9.96
C ASP A 37 -1.28 0.73 -10.82
N ILE A 38 -1.55 0.09 -11.96
CA ILE A 38 -0.49 -0.34 -12.88
C ILE A 38 0.35 0.84 -13.40
N ASN A 39 -0.25 2.03 -13.50
CA ASN A 39 0.42 3.21 -14.04
C ASN A 39 1.12 4.07 -12.98
N GLN A 40 0.91 3.82 -11.68
CA GLN A 40 1.64 4.46 -10.58
C GLN A 40 1.66 6.01 -10.60
N HIS A 41 0.49 6.64 -10.78
CA HIS A 41 0.38 8.11 -10.88
C HIS A 41 -0.03 8.81 -9.57
N LEU A 42 -0.26 8.09 -8.48
CA LEU A 42 -0.73 8.69 -7.22
C LEU A 42 0.35 9.59 -6.59
N GLY A 43 1.62 9.18 -6.65
CA GLY A 43 2.74 9.96 -6.11
C GLY A 43 2.84 11.34 -6.75
N THR A 44 2.79 11.40 -8.09
CA THR A 44 2.83 12.66 -8.83
C THR A 44 1.56 13.49 -8.60
N ALA A 45 0.38 12.86 -8.51
CA ALA A 45 -0.87 13.54 -8.16
C ALA A 45 -0.85 14.14 -6.72
N LEU A 46 -0.08 13.55 -5.82
CA LEU A 46 0.15 14.07 -4.46
C LEU A 46 1.27 15.12 -4.39
N GLY A 47 1.95 15.41 -5.50
CA GLY A 47 2.91 16.53 -5.61
C GLY A 47 4.37 16.13 -5.61
N LEU A 48 4.70 14.83 -5.69
CA LEU A 48 6.06 14.39 -6.01
C LEU A 48 6.39 14.72 -7.46
N ASP A 49 7.66 15.00 -7.76
CA ASP A 49 8.11 15.01 -9.15
C ASP A 49 8.26 13.57 -9.71
N GLU A 50 8.44 13.45 -11.03
CA GLU A 50 8.57 12.16 -11.71
C GLU A 50 9.75 11.32 -11.19
N ALA A 51 10.87 11.97 -10.83
CA ALA A 51 12.06 11.27 -10.34
C ALA A 51 11.85 10.78 -8.91
N GLU A 52 11.22 11.59 -8.06
CA GLU A 52 10.84 11.23 -6.70
C GLU A 52 9.83 10.08 -6.68
N ALA A 53 8.80 10.15 -7.53
CA ALA A 53 7.79 9.11 -7.67
C ALA A 53 8.39 7.79 -8.19
N ALA A 54 9.25 7.84 -9.22
CA ALA A 54 9.96 6.68 -9.73
C ALA A 54 10.92 6.06 -8.70
N ALA A 55 11.44 6.86 -7.76
CA ALA A 55 12.32 6.42 -6.68
C ALA A 55 11.56 5.92 -5.43
N LEU A 56 10.23 5.77 -5.49
CA LEU A 56 9.47 5.17 -4.38
C LEU A 56 9.86 3.69 -4.21
N PRO A 57 10.09 3.21 -2.97
CA PRO A 57 10.37 1.81 -2.73
C PRO A 57 9.18 0.93 -3.13
N ALA A 58 9.40 -0.02 -4.03
CA ALA A 58 8.37 -0.94 -4.47
C ALA A 58 8.09 -1.99 -3.38
N MET A 59 6.87 -2.01 -2.85
CA MET A 59 6.48 -2.99 -1.81
C MET A 59 6.72 -4.43 -2.24
N GLY A 60 6.53 -4.74 -3.53
CA GLY A 60 6.78 -6.09 -4.09
C GLY A 60 8.22 -6.58 -3.90
N ALA A 61 9.20 -5.67 -3.91
CA ALA A 61 10.61 -6.00 -3.68
C ALA A 61 10.92 -6.35 -2.21
N HIS A 62 10.02 -5.97 -1.29
CA HIS A 62 10.15 -6.20 0.15
C HIS A 62 9.22 -7.30 0.67
N LEU A 63 8.68 -8.15 -0.20
CA LEU A 63 7.76 -9.24 0.18
C LEU A 63 8.30 -10.17 1.29
N PRO A 64 9.57 -10.64 1.26
CA PRO A 64 10.12 -11.44 2.35
C PRO A 64 10.07 -10.71 3.70
N LEU A 65 10.50 -9.44 3.73
CA LEU A 65 10.46 -8.59 4.93
C LEU A 65 9.03 -8.44 5.46
N ILE A 66 8.08 -8.13 4.56
CA ILE A 66 6.66 -7.95 4.91
C ILE A 66 6.13 -9.23 5.55
N LYS A 67 6.32 -10.38 4.89
CA LYS A 67 5.82 -11.67 5.38
C LYS A 67 6.43 -12.06 6.71
N ASP A 68 7.75 -11.97 6.87
CA ASP A 68 8.42 -12.32 8.12
C ASP A 68 7.99 -11.41 9.27
N TYR A 69 7.83 -10.11 9.01
CA TYR A 69 7.34 -9.19 10.02
C TYR A 69 5.89 -9.52 10.45
N LEU A 70 4.98 -9.68 9.48
CA LEU A 70 3.56 -9.94 9.74
C LEU A 70 3.30 -11.30 10.41
N ARG A 71 4.01 -12.34 9.99
CA ARG A 71 3.97 -13.68 10.62
C ARG A 71 4.28 -13.61 12.11
N GLY A 72 5.26 -12.78 12.50
CA GLY A 72 5.72 -12.71 13.88
C GLY A 72 6.13 -14.08 14.44
N ALA A 73 5.53 -14.47 15.55
CA ALA A 73 5.74 -15.76 16.21
C ALA A 73 4.56 -16.74 15.99
N ASN A 74 3.69 -16.49 15.01
CA ASN A 74 2.49 -17.29 14.78
C ASN A 74 2.86 -18.76 14.46
N PRO A 75 2.50 -19.73 15.32
CA PRO A 75 2.89 -21.13 15.13
C PRO A 75 2.16 -21.80 13.97
N ARG A 76 1.07 -21.20 13.47
CA ARG A 76 0.31 -21.71 12.31
C ARG A 76 0.95 -21.30 10.97
N ILE A 77 1.90 -20.37 10.99
CA ILE A 77 2.63 -19.89 9.82
C ILE A 77 4.09 -20.30 9.96
N ALA A 78 4.41 -21.51 9.49
CA ALA A 78 5.72 -22.12 9.68
C ALA A 78 6.87 -21.29 9.09
N SER A 79 6.65 -20.68 7.92
CA SER A 79 7.61 -19.79 7.26
C SER A 79 6.91 -18.73 6.40
N ALA A 80 7.61 -17.64 6.07
CA ALA A 80 7.13 -16.65 5.12
C ALA A 80 6.78 -17.25 3.75
N GLU A 81 7.49 -18.30 3.31
CA GLU A 81 7.22 -18.98 2.04
C GLU A 81 5.81 -19.58 1.99
N THR A 82 5.29 -20.05 3.12
CA THR A 82 3.93 -20.60 3.25
C THR A 82 2.83 -19.55 3.31
N MET A 83 3.18 -18.29 3.57
CA MET A 83 2.20 -17.19 3.55
C MET A 83 1.82 -16.85 2.12
N ILE A 84 0.53 -16.85 1.85
CA ILE A 84 -0.07 -16.29 0.65
C ILE A 84 -0.71 -14.95 0.99
N LYS A 85 -1.06 -14.18 -0.04
CA LYS A 85 -1.55 -12.81 0.10
C LYS A 85 -2.82 -12.64 0.95
N THR A 86 -3.61 -13.71 1.06
CA THR A 86 -4.84 -13.81 1.86
C THR A 86 -4.66 -14.55 3.19
N THR A 87 -3.44 -14.93 3.59
CA THR A 87 -3.20 -15.57 4.89
C THR A 87 -3.60 -14.59 6.00
N PRO A 88 -4.61 -14.91 6.84
CA PRO A 88 -5.08 -14.00 7.87
C PRO A 88 -4.14 -13.99 9.08
N PRO A 89 -4.15 -12.91 9.89
CA PRO A 89 -3.45 -12.89 11.16
C PRO A 89 -4.05 -13.92 12.14
N GLY A 90 -3.20 -14.43 13.03
CA GLY A 90 -3.61 -15.26 14.16
C GLY A 90 -2.81 -14.92 15.40
N GLU A 91 -2.96 -15.72 16.45
CA GLU A 91 -2.13 -15.60 17.66
C GLU A 91 -0.64 -15.65 17.29
N GLY A 92 0.12 -14.66 17.75
CA GLY A 92 1.55 -14.50 17.43
C GLY A 92 1.85 -13.70 16.15
N SER A 93 0.86 -13.43 15.28
CA SER A 93 1.03 -12.50 14.15
C SER A 93 1.18 -11.07 14.64
N ARG A 94 1.92 -10.25 13.90
CA ARG A 94 1.97 -8.80 14.13
C ARG A 94 0.86 -8.14 13.33
N LEU A 95 0.19 -7.18 13.97
CA LEU A 95 -0.78 -6.31 13.31
C LEU A 95 -0.13 -4.96 13.04
N LEU A 96 -0.49 -4.36 11.92
CA LEU A 96 -0.07 -3.01 11.56
C LEU A 96 -1.06 -1.99 12.10
N ARG A 97 -0.55 -0.86 12.56
CA ARG A 97 -1.35 0.33 12.93
C ARG A 97 -1.00 1.48 12.01
N VAL A 98 -1.96 2.37 11.75
CA VAL A 98 -1.71 3.54 10.89
C VAL A 98 -0.66 4.45 11.53
N ARG A 99 -0.78 4.67 12.84
CA ARG A 99 0.07 5.54 13.65
C ARG A 99 1.17 4.76 14.38
N GLU A 100 1.99 4.05 13.63
CA GLU A 100 3.19 3.42 14.20
C GLU A 100 4.39 3.55 13.27
N ASP A 101 5.56 3.34 13.86
CA ASP A 101 6.79 3.05 13.15
C ASP A 101 7.04 1.56 13.21
N ASN A 102 7.36 0.98 12.05
CA ASN A 102 7.73 -0.42 11.94
C ASN A 102 8.69 -0.62 10.76
N PRO A 103 9.38 -1.78 10.68
CA PRO A 103 10.32 -2.06 9.60
C PRO A 103 9.70 -2.04 8.19
N ILE A 104 8.41 -2.37 8.05
CA ILE A 104 7.73 -2.31 6.74
C ILE A 104 7.59 -0.85 6.30
N PHE A 105 7.07 0.02 7.16
CA PHE A 105 6.90 1.43 6.81
C PHE A 105 8.24 2.13 6.63
N ALA A 106 9.25 1.78 7.42
CA ALA A 106 10.62 2.30 7.23
C ALA A 106 11.22 1.90 5.88
N ALA A 107 10.93 0.69 5.37
CA ALA A 107 11.46 0.20 4.10
C ALA A 107 10.62 0.61 2.88
N CYS A 108 9.30 0.69 3.04
CA CYS A 108 8.35 0.71 1.92
C CYS A 108 7.57 2.02 1.77
N SER A 109 7.79 3.02 2.64
CA SER A 109 7.01 4.25 2.62
C SER A 109 7.86 5.51 2.51
N ARG A 110 7.24 6.57 1.99
CA ARG A 110 7.78 7.93 1.98
C ARG A 110 6.74 8.90 2.51
N THR A 111 7.16 9.81 3.38
CA THR A 111 6.30 10.93 3.78
C THR A 111 6.22 11.94 2.65
N VAL A 112 5.01 12.29 2.23
CA VAL A 112 4.72 13.34 1.24
C VAL A 112 4.09 14.51 1.98
N ARG A 113 4.69 15.69 1.88
CA ARG A 113 4.11 16.93 2.41
C ARG A 113 3.10 17.47 1.43
N LEU A 114 1.91 17.75 1.93
CA LEU A 114 0.83 18.42 1.23
C LEU A 114 0.70 19.85 1.80
N ASP A 115 -0.15 20.67 1.19
CA ASP A 115 -0.34 22.06 1.63
C ASP A 115 -0.82 22.15 3.09
N ASP A 116 -1.74 21.26 3.49
CA ASP A 116 -2.41 21.27 4.80
C ASP A 116 -2.11 20.01 5.63
N GLY A 117 -0.96 19.36 5.44
CA GLY A 117 -0.60 18.19 6.24
C GLY A 117 0.47 17.30 5.59
N ASP A 118 0.62 16.09 6.11
CA ASP A 118 1.45 15.08 5.48
C ASP A 118 0.74 13.73 5.41
N VAL A 119 1.20 12.89 4.49
CA VAL A 119 0.68 11.53 4.31
C VAL A 119 1.82 10.55 4.13
N ARG A 120 1.60 9.30 4.54
CA ARG A 120 2.53 8.21 4.27
C ARG A 120 2.15 7.57 2.95
N LEU A 121 2.98 7.74 1.92
CA LEU A 121 2.80 7.13 0.60
C LEU A 121 3.57 5.82 0.49
N MET A 122 2.92 4.79 -0.04
CA MET A 122 3.48 3.50 -0.40
C MET A 122 3.08 3.15 -1.84
N ALA A 123 3.88 2.36 -2.53
CA ALA A 123 3.61 1.96 -3.92
C ALA A 123 3.92 0.48 -4.14
N THR A 124 3.10 -0.23 -4.92
CA THR A 124 3.44 -1.61 -5.34
C THR A 124 4.66 -1.65 -6.25
N GLY A 125 4.98 -0.52 -6.89
CA GLY A 125 6.06 -0.36 -7.86
C GLY A 125 5.57 -0.59 -9.30
N PRO A 126 6.31 -0.07 -10.30
CA PRO A 126 5.91 -0.16 -11.70
C PRO A 126 5.83 -1.62 -12.16
N PHE A 127 4.91 -1.90 -13.07
CA PHE A 127 4.89 -3.17 -13.79
C PHE A 127 5.77 -3.02 -15.04
N THR A 128 6.88 -3.76 -15.08
CA THR A 128 7.88 -3.68 -16.16
C THR A 128 7.66 -4.81 -17.17
N GLU A 129 8.23 -4.68 -18.37
CA GLU A 129 8.13 -5.74 -19.38
C GLU A 129 8.71 -7.08 -18.92
N SER A 130 9.71 -7.09 -18.02
CA SER A 130 10.23 -8.33 -17.43
C SER A 130 9.25 -9.03 -16.48
N ASP A 131 8.19 -8.34 -16.04
CA ASP A 131 7.12 -8.93 -15.23
C ASP A 131 6.06 -9.63 -16.12
N LEU A 132 5.96 -9.26 -17.41
CA LEU A 132 5.02 -9.86 -18.34
C LEU A 132 5.37 -11.33 -18.61
N GLY A 133 4.46 -12.24 -18.21
CA GLY A 133 4.60 -13.69 -18.42
C GLY A 133 5.47 -14.43 -17.39
N VAL A 134 6.12 -13.72 -16.46
CA VAL A 134 6.98 -14.30 -15.41
C VAL A 134 6.36 -14.14 -14.02
N ALA A 135 5.80 -12.96 -13.73
CA ALA A 135 5.14 -12.65 -12.46
C ALA A 135 3.77 -12.03 -12.75
N CYS A 136 2.69 -12.74 -12.40
CA CYS A 136 1.35 -12.19 -12.58
C CYS A 136 1.19 -10.92 -11.73
N TYR A 137 0.43 -9.92 -12.19
CA TYR A 137 0.15 -8.64 -11.48
C TYR A 137 -0.26 -8.86 -10.01
N HIS A 138 -0.96 -9.97 -9.74
CA HIS A 138 -1.33 -10.46 -8.41
C HIS A 138 -0.16 -10.60 -7.42
N SER A 139 1.08 -10.79 -7.89
CA SER A 139 2.26 -10.93 -7.04
C SER A 139 2.71 -9.61 -6.41
N LYS A 140 2.65 -8.49 -7.17
CA LYS A 140 3.04 -7.16 -6.66
C LYS A 140 1.96 -6.57 -5.75
N VAL A 141 0.71 -6.76 -6.12
CA VAL A 141 -0.45 -6.36 -5.29
C VAL A 141 -0.56 -7.21 -4.01
N GLY A 142 -0.01 -8.44 -4.03
CA GLY A 142 -0.02 -9.32 -2.86
C GLY A 142 0.65 -8.72 -1.61
N ALA A 143 1.61 -7.80 -1.76
CA ALA A 143 2.19 -7.08 -0.63
C ALA A 143 1.17 -6.14 0.04
N VAL A 144 0.34 -5.45 -0.76
CA VAL A 144 -0.73 -4.58 -0.28
C VAL A 144 -1.82 -5.40 0.40
N GLU A 145 -2.26 -6.49 -0.22
CA GLU A 145 -3.24 -7.43 0.36
C GLU A 145 -2.77 -7.97 1.73
N LEU A 146 -1.50 -8.39 1.85
CA LEU A 146 -0.93 -8.86 3.12
C LEU A 146 -1.01 -7.78 4.20
N CYS A 147 -0.56 -6.56 3.88
CA CYS A 147 -0.59 -5.44 4.81
C CYS A 147 -2.04 -5.10 5.21
N LEU A 148 -2.97 -5.03 4.26
CA LEU A 148 -4.38 -4.72 4.54
C LEU A 148 -5.05 -5.78 5.43
N ASN A 149 -4.76 -7.06 5.21
CA ASN A 149 -5.26 -8.18 6.03
C ASN A 149 -4.73 -8.15 7.47
N HIS A 150 -3.56 -7.55 7.70
CA HIS A 150 -2.95 -7.43 9.02
C HIS A 150 -3.06 -6.02 9.62
N LEU A 151 -3.68 -5.07 8.93
CA LEU A 151 -3.83 -3.70 9.42
C LEU A 151 -5.10 -3.53 10.23
N VAL A 152 -4.97 -2.87 11.38
CA VAL A 152 -6.09 -2.44 12.22
C VAL A 152 -6.06 -0.92 12.31
N ASP A 153 -7.07 -0.30 11.73
CA ASP A 153 -7.32 1.13 11.80
C ASP A 153 -8.13 1.52 13.04
N GLY A 154 -7.86 2.71 13.58
CA GLY A 154 -8.60 3.36 14.66
C GLY A 154 -9.44 4.55 14.19
N PRO A 155 -10.01 5.32 15.14
CA PRO A 155 -10.63 6.61 14.85
C PRO A 155 -9.64 7.56 14.16
N ASP A 156 -10.11 8.30 13.16
CA ASP A 156 -9.33 9.30 12.41
C ASP A 156 -8.08 8.76 11.69
N GLU A 157 -8.00 7.45 11.52
CA GLU A 157 -6.95 6.75 10.79
C GLU A 157 -7.50 6.21 9.46
N TYR A 158 -6.83 6.47 8.35
CA TYR A 158 -7.29 6.10 7.02
C TYR A 158 -6.21 5.37 6.22
N VAL A 159 -6.63 4.33 5.52
CA VAL A 159 -5.84 3.70 4.46
C VAL A 159 -6.60 3.88 3.16
N VAL A 160 -6.01 4.62 2.22
CA VAL A 160 -6.60 4.89 0.90
C VAL A 160 -5.77 4.19 -0.16
N VAL A 161 -6.40 3.27 -0.90
CA VAL A 161 -5.73 2.46 -1.91
C VAL A 161 -6.27 2.85 -3.29
N ASP A 162 -5.38 3.34 -4.16
CA ASP A 162 -5.68 3.63 -5.56
C ASP A 162 -5.36 2.40 -6.42
N MET A 163 -6.34 1.83 -7.11
CA MET A 163 -6.20 0.50 -7.74
C MET A 163 -6.80 0.42 -9.14
N THR A 164 -6.17 -0.36 -10.02
CA THR A 164 -6.76 -0.69 -11.33
C THR A 164 -7.92 -1.68 -11.17
N ALA A 165 -9.03 -1.46 -11.87
CA ALA A 165 -10.18 -2.37 -11.86
C ALA A 165 -9.83 -3.80 -12.34
N GLY A 166 -10.34 -4.82 -11.66
CA GLY A 166 -10.07 -6.23 -11.96
C GLY A 166 -8.79 -6.77 -11.33
N SER A 167 -8.16 -5.99 -10.45
CA SER A 167 -6.99 -6.36 -9.66
C SER A 167 -7.14 -6.01 -8.17
N ASP A 168 -8.39 -5.92 -7.76
CA ASP A 168 -8.89 -5.53 -6.44
C ASP A 168 -8.29 -6.40 -5.31
N SER A 169 -7.89 -5.74 -4.23
CA SER A 169 -7.23 -6.32 -3.04
C SER A 169 -8.12 -6.46 -1.81
N PHE A 170 -9.42 -6.23 -1.98
CA PHE A 170 -10.40 -6.15 -0.90
C PHE A 170 -11.30 -7.38 -0.84
#